data_AF-A0A524KB83-F1
#
_entry.id   AF-A0A524KB83-F1
#
_cell.length_a   1.000
_cell.length_b   1.000
_cell.length_c   1.000
_cell.angle_alpha   90.00
_cell.angle_beta   90.00
_cell.angle_gamma   90.00
#
_symmetry.space_group_name_H-M   'P 1'
#
loop_
_entity.id
_entity.type
_entity.pdbx_description
1 polymer ?
#
loop_
_entity_poly.entity_id
_entity_poly.type
_entity_poly.pdbx_seq_one_letter_code
_entity_poly.pdbx_strand_id
1 'polypeptide(L)' 'MSFSAVVAAAGKSARFGGIKKEYRFLEGRSVLALSLSIFLERDECKACVAVVPPGGEAEARAVLGTGFVDRYGDKLC' A
#
# COMPACT_ATOMS: atom_id res chain seq x y z
N MET A 1 11.26 13.31 -15.80
CA MET A 1 10.49 14.09 -14.81
C MET A 1 10.30 13.22 -13.59
N SER A 2 10.63 13.69 -12.38
CA SER A 2 10.39 12.94 -11.14
C SER A 2 9.00 13.21 -10.58
N PHE A 3 8.44 12.26 -9.83
CA PHE A 3 7.12 12.40 -9.20
C PHE A 3 7.06 11.72 -7.83
N SER A 4 5.98 12.02 -7.11
CA SER A 4 5.54 11.28 -5.92
C SER A 4 4.12 10.78 -6.14
N ALA A 5 3.79 9.63 -5.56
CA ALA A 5 2.48 9.00 -5.70
C ALA A 5 1.74 8.94 -4.36
N VAL A 6 0.42 9.03 -4.41
CA VAL A 6 -0.46 8.82 -3.26
C VAL A 6 -1.43 7.72 -3.61
N VAL A 7 -1.43 6.64 -2.83
CA VAL A 7 -2.36 5.52 -2.97
C VAL A 7 -3.40 5.60 -1.87
N ALA A 8 -4.63 5.95 -2.24
CA ALA A 8 -5.73 6.08 -1.29
C ALA A 8 -6.35 4.70 -0.96
N ALA A 9 -5.96 4.12 0.19
CA ALA A 9 -6.39 2.82 0.69
C ALA A 9 -7.26 2.92 1.97
N ALA A 10 -7.90 4.08 2.20
CA ALA A 10 -8.69 4.35 3.41
C ALA A 10 -10.22 4.11 3.26
N GLY A 11 -10.65 3.47 2.18
CA GLY A 11 -12.07 3.27 1.87
C GLY A 11 -12.82 2.42 2.92
N LYS A 12 -14.11 2.71 3.16
CA LYS A 12 -14.94 1.99 4.15
C LYS A 12 -15.31 0.56 3.78
N SER A 13 -15.06 0.12 2.55
CA SER A 13 -15.44 -1.21 2.04
C SER A 13 -16.91 -1.61 2.30
N ALA A 14 -17.84 -0.65 2.37
CA ALA A 14 -19.25 -0.94 2.68
C ALA A 14 -19.87 -1.94 1.69
N ARG A 15 -19.51 -1.84 0.40
CA ARG A 15 -19.93 -2.76 -0.66
C ARG A 15 -19.24 -4.13 -0.62
N PHE A 16 -18.22 -4.27 0.22
CA PHE A 16 -17.42 -5.48 0.43
C PHE A 16 -17.72 -6.13 1.80
N GLY A 17 -18.90 -5.84 2.37
CA GLY A 17 -19.30 -6.37 3.68
C GLY A 17 -18.46 -5.82 4.84
N GLY A 18 -17.86 -4.63 4.69
CA GLY A 18 -17.00 -4.02 5.70
C GLY A 18 -15.56 -4.54 5.71
N ILE A 19 -15.25 -5.52 4.86
CA ILE A 19 -13.92 -6.14 4.77
C ILE A 19 -12.99 -5.28 3.91
N LYS A 20 -11.80 -4.92 4.42
CA LYS A 20 -10.80 -4.14 3.66
C LYS A 20 -10.34 -4.89 2.42
N LYS A 21 -10.63 -4.33 1.24
CA LYS A 21 -10.32 -4.98 -0.04
C LYS A 21 -8.83 -4.88 -0.36
N GLU A 22 -8.21 -3.78 0.05
CA GLU A 22 -6.80 -3.47 -0.15
C GLU A 22 -5.89 -4.46 0.59
N TYR A 23 -6.41 -5.12 1.63
CA TYR A 23 -5.66 -6.08 2.44
C TYR A 23 -5.86 -7.53 2.03
N ARG A 24 -6.72 -7.78 1.03
CA ARG A 24 -6.88 -9.12 0.47
C ARG A 24 -5.67 -9.49 -0.37
N PHE A 25 -5.37 -10.78 -0.40
CA PHE A 25 -4.28 -11.33 -1.18
C PHE A 25 -4.78 -11.74 -2.56
N LEU A 26 -4.00 -11.38 -3.57
CA LEU A 26 -4.13 -11.80 -4.96
C LEU A 26 -2.76 -12.36 -5.38
N GLU A 27 -2.73 -13.62 -5.79
CA GLU A 27 -1.49 -14.32 -6.21
C GLU A 27 -0.34 -14.22 -5.17
N GLY A 28 -0.69 -14.34 -3.88
CA GLY A 28 0.29 -14.33 -2.79
C GLY A 28 0.78 -12.95 -2.35
N ARG A 29 0.28 -11.85 -2.95
CA ARG A 29 0.57 -10.47 -2.53
C ARG A 29 -0.71 -9.74 -2.14
N SER A 30 -0.64 -8.83 -1.17
CA SER A 30 -1.80 -7.97 -0.88
C SER A 30 -2.09 -7.02 -2.03
N VAL A 31 -3.37 -6.68 -2.24
CA VAL A 31 -3.78 -5.68 -3.25
C VAL A 31 -3.09 -4.34 -3.00
N LEU A 32 -2.86 -3.98 -1.73
CA LEU A 32 -2.08 -2.81 -1.36
C LEU A 32 -0.63 -2.90 -1.85
N ALA A 33 0.06 -4.01 -1.62
CA ALA A 33 1.43 -4.22 -2.11
C ALA A 33 1.49 -4.14 -3.64
N LEU A 34 0.53 -4.75 -4.35
CA LEU A 34 0.44 -4.67 -5.80
C LEU A 34 0.27 -3.22 -6.29
N SER A 35 -0.62 -2.46 -5.65
CA SER A 35 -0.91 -1.06 -6.01
C SER A 35 0.29 -0.15 -5.78
N LEU A 36 0.98 -0.31 -4.65
CA LEU A 36 2.18 0.47 -4.31
C LEU A 36 3.36 0.15 -5.22
N SER A 37 3.53 -1.14 -5.59
CA SER A 37 4.66 -1.60 -6.43
C SER A 37 4.69 -0.90 -7.80
N ILE A 38 3.52 -0.62 -8.39
CA ILE A 38 3.38 0.11 -9.67
C ILE A 38 4.16 1.43 -9.67
N PHE A 39 4.22 2.11 -8.52
CA PHE A 39 4.95 3.36 -8.36
C PHE A 39 6.36 3.13 -7.80
N LEU A 40 6.51 2.29 -6.78
CA LEU A 40 7.78 2.08 -6.07
C LEU A 40 8.86 1.43 -6.93
N GLU A 41 8.47 0.63 -7.94
CA GLU A 41 9.38 -0.01 -8.89
C GLU A 41 9.92 0.96 -9.96
N ARG A 42 9.40 2.20 -10.02
CA ARG A 42 9.83 3.21 -10.97
C ARG A 42 10.93 4.10 -10.39
N ASP A 43 12.01 4.28 -11.14
CA ASP A 43 13.15 5.12 -10.73
C ASP A 43 12.79 6.61 -10.62
N GLU A 44 11.77 7.04 -11.36
CA GLU A 44 11.27 8.41 -11.34
C GLU A 44 10.36 8.71 -10.14
N CYS A 45 9.82 7.67 -9.48
CA CYS A 45 9.06 7.80 -8.25
C CYS A 45 10.02 8.00 -7.07
N LYS A 46 9.95 9.18 -6.46
CA LYS A 46 10.81 9.56 -5.33
C LYS A 46 10.20 9.19 -3.99
N ALA A 47 8.87 9.19 -3.89
CA ALA A 47 8.15 8.75 -2.71
C ALA A 47 6.75 8.23 -3.09
N CYS A 48 6.24 7.28 -2.32
CA CYS A 48 4.88 6.80 -2.41
C CYS A 48 4.25 6.79 -1.01
N VAL A 49 3.09 7.43 -0.88
CA VAL A 49 2.34 7.51 0.38
C VAL A 49 1.14 6.57 0.32
N ALA A 50 1.00 5.70 1.33
CA ALA A 50 -0.17 4.85 1.49
C ALA A 50 -1.16 5.50 2.49
N VAL A 51 -2.28 6.01 2.00
CA VAL A 51 -3.31 6.58 2.90
C VAL A 51 -4.17 5.44 3.46
N VAL A 52 -4.11 5.25 4.77
CA VAL A 52 -4.87 4.21 5.49
C VAL A 52 -5.91 4.84 6.43
N PRO A 53 -6.90 4.07 6.93
CA PRO A 53 -7.83 4.59 7.93
C PRO A 53 -7.09 5.00 9.21
N PRO A 54 -7.65 5.92 10.03
CA PRO A 54 -7.11 6.24 11.34
C PRO A 54 -6.87 4.97 12.18
N GLY A 55 -5.66 4.80 12.72
CA GLY A 55 -5.25 3.62 13.48
C GLY A 55 -4.96 2.36 12.64
N GLY A 56 -5.10 2.41 11.32
CA GLY A 56 -4.92 1.27 10.42
C GLY A 56 -3.48 1.01 9.97
N GLU A 57 -2.51 1.81 10.43
CA GLU A 57 -1.10 1.74 10.01
C GLU A 57 -0.45 0.41 10.37
N ALA A 58 -0.69 -0.10 11.58
CA ALA A 58 -0.13 -1.38 12.03
C ALA A 58 -0.64 -2.54 11.17
N GLU A 59 -1.94 -2.55 10.87
CA GLU A 59 -2.56 -3.58 10.01
C GLU A 59 -2.03 -3.49 8.58
N ALA A 60 -1.92 -2.27 8.02
CA ALA A 60 -1.35 -2.06 6.70
C ALA A 60 0.10 -2.57 6.62
N ARG A 61 0.93 -2.28 7.62
CA ARG A 61 2.32 -2.77 7.69
C ARG A 61 2.39 -4.29 7.79
N ALA A 62 1.51 -4.91 8.60
CA ALA A 62 1.44 -6.37 8.71
C ALA A 62 1.07 -7.03 7.37
N VAL A 63 0.12 -6.44 6.64
CA VAL A 63 -0.36 -6.92 5.35
C VAL A 63 0.67 -6.73 4.22
N LEU A 64 1.47 -5.67 4.27
CA LEU A 64 2.60 -5.48 3.36
C LEU A 64 3.70 -6.51 3.62
N GLY A 65 3.90 -6.87 4.88
CA GLY A 65 4.93 -7.82 5.30
C GLY A 65 6.32 -7.17 5.37
N THR A 66 7.18 -7.75 6.21
CA THR A 66 8.52 -7.21 6.50
C THR A 66 9.36 -7.06 5.24
N GLY A 67 9.42 -8.09 4.39
CA GLY A 67 10.23 -8.03 3.16
C GLY A 67 9.81 -6.92 2.17
N PHE A 68 8.53 -6.52 2.15
CA PHE A 68 8.08 -5.38 1.34
C PHE A 68 8.52 -4.06 1.95
N VAL A 69 8.34 -3.91 3.26
CA VAL A 69 8.74 -2.71 4.00
C VAL A 69 10.26 -2.53 3.98
N ASP A 70 11.03 -3.59 4.14
CA ASP A 70 12.49 -3.55 4.09
C ASP A 70 12.98 -3.14 2.68
N ARG A 71 12.32 -3.64 1.63
CA ARG A 71 12.68 -3.33 0.24
C ARG A 71 12.38 -1.89 -0.16
N TYR A 72 11.27 -1.32 0.32
CA TYR A 72 10.75 -0.04 -0.16
C TYR A 72 10.68 1.06 0.90
N GLY A 73 11.09 0.79 2.13
CA GLY A 73 10.93 1.68 3.28
C GLY A 73 11.46 3.09 3.06
N ASP A 74 12.57 3.24 2.33
CA ASP A 74 13.17 4.55 2.03
C ASP A 74 12.29 5.44 1.14
N LYS A 75 11.39 4.83 0.35
CA LYS A 75 10.45 5.53 -0.54
C LYS A 75 9.00 5.45 -0.06
N LEU A 76 8.69 4.60 0.92
CA LEU A 76 7.32 4.32 1.37
C LEU A 76 7.03 5.07 2.68
N CYS A 77 6.02 5.94 2.62
CA CYS A 77 5.56 6.72 3.77
C CYS A 77 4.14 6.32 4.17
#